data_AF-G4TGP8-F1
#
_entry.id   AF-G4TGP8-F1
#
_cell.length_a   1.000
_cell.length_b   1.000
_cell.length_c   1.000
_cell.angle_alpha   90.00
_cell.angle_beta   90.00
_cell.angle_gamma   90.00
#
_symmetry.space_group_name_H-M   'P 1'
#
loop_
_entity.id
_entity.type
_entity.pdbx_description
1 polymer ?
#
loop_
_entity_poly.entity_id
_entity_poly.type
_entity_poly.pdbx_seq_one_letter_code
_entity_poly.pdbx_strand_id
1 'polypeptide(L)'
;MTSVLNLLFLAVTNSLLAQAQLPLYKSFVGKQFTEGFYFFDDRDPANGVVNYLSEPAAQSAGLVSWSTPHISLQTSLVSLFPRS
;
A
#
# COMPACT_ATOMS: atom_id res chain seq x y z
N MET A 1 -1.77 52.89 12.77
CA MET A 1 -1.81 52.33 11.40
C MET A 1 -0.89 51.11 11.19
N THR A 2 -0.26 50.58 12.24
CA THR A 2 0.67 49.44 12.17
C THR A 2 0.00 48.07 12.36
N SER A 3 -1.10 47.98 13.11
CA SER A 3 -1.78 46.70 13.36
C SER A 3 -2.38 46.05 12.12
N VAL A 4 -2.87 46.84 11.14
CA VAL A 4 -3.46 46.30 9.90
C VAL A 4 -2.37 45.69 9.01
N LEU A 5 -1.19 46.31 8.98
CA LEU A 5 -0.05 45.83 8.19
C LEU A 5 0.50 44.50 8.74
N ASN A 6 0.57 44.36 10.07
CA ASN A 6 0.97 43.11 10.72
C ASN A 6 -0.06 41.98 10.52
N LEU A 7 -1.36 42.30 10.53
CA LEU A 7 -2.43 41.32 10.25
C LEU A 7 -2.37 40.82 8.81
N LEU A 8 -2.09 41.73 7.87
CA LEU A 8 -1.95 41.40 6.45
C LEU A 8 -0.71 40.52 6.21
N PHE A 9 0.41 40.82 6.86
CA PHE A 9 1.62 39.99 6.82
C PHE A 9 1.37 38.56 7.36
N LEU A 10 0.61 38.42 8.45
CA LEU A 10 0.30 37.12 9.04
C LEU A 10 -0.67 36.30 8.18
N ALA A 11 -1.61 36.94 7.48
CA ALA A 11 -2.54 36.25 6.57
C ALA A 11 -1.85 35.73 5.30
N VAL A 12 -0.89 36.49 4.77
CA VAL A 12 -0.13 36.11 3.57
C VAL A 12 0.81 34.92 3.84
N THR A 13 1.48 34.88 5.01
CA THR A 13 2.37 33.75 5.36
C THR A 13 1.61 32.44 5.57
N ASN A 14 0.42 32.47 6.18
CA ASN A 14 -0.42 31.28 6.35
C ASN A 14 -0.98 30.75 5.01
N SER A 15 -1.33 31.65 4.08
CA SER A 15 -1.84 31.26 2.76
C SER A 15 -0.77 30.58 1.90
N LEU A 16 0.49 31.04 1.99
CA LEU A 16 1.63 30.43 1.29
C LEU A 16 2.00 29.05 1.86
N LEU A 17 1.81 28.82 3.17
CA LEU A 17 2.05 27.51 3.80
C LEU A 17 0.98 26.47 3.44
N ALA A 18 -0.27 26.88 3.20
CA ALA A 18 -1.35 25.99 2.77
C ALA A 18 -1.16 25.45 1.33
N GLN A 19 -0.36 26.12 0.51
CA GLN A 19 -0.11 25.75 -0.88
C GLN A 19 0.88 24.58 -1.04
N ALA A 20 1.56 24.18 0.05
CA ALA A 20 2.45 23.02 0.08
C ALA A 20 1.77 21.73 0.56
N GLN A 21 0.43 21.66 0.55
CA GLN A 21 -0.29 20.45 0.94
C GLN A 21 -0.27 19.45 -0.22
N LEU A 22 0.53 18.38 -0.09
CA LEU A 22 0.51 17.27 -1.03
C LEU A 22 -0.85 16.55 -0.91
N PRO A 23 -1.72 16.62 -1.94
CA PRO A 23 -3.01 15.94 -1.87
C PRO A 23 -2.79 14.43 -1.88
N LEU A 24 -3.65 13.71 -1.15
CA LEU A 24 -3.68 12.25 -1.25
C LEU A 24 -4.04 11.86 -2.68
N TYR A 25 -3.08 11.28 -3.40
CA TYR A 25 -3.28 10.93 -4.81
C TYR A 25 -4.21 9.72 -4.98
N LYS A 26 -4.01 8.66 -4.18
CA LYS A 26 -4.81 7.43 -4.26
C LYS A 26 -4.87 6.74 -2.90
N SER A 27 -6.02 6.12 -2.62
CA SER A 27 -6.25 5.28 -1.45
C SER A 27 -6.71 3.90 -1.93
N PHE A 28 -6.17 2.85 -1.32
CA PHE A 28 -6.55 1.48 -1.57
C PHE A 28 -7.03 0.84 -0.28
N VAL A 29 -8.26 0.32 -0.28
CA VAL A 29 -8.88 -0.27 0.91
C VAL A 29 -9.47 -1.63 0.55
N GLY A 30 -9.20 -2.64 1.39
CA GLY A 30 -9.69 -4.01 1.18
C GLY A 30 -9.36 -4.52 -0.23
N LYS A 31 -10.39 -4.94 -0.98
CA LYS A 31 -10.27 -5.49 -2.33
C LYS A 31 -9.59 -4.53 -3.33
N GLN A 32 -9.78 -3.22 -3.17
CA GLN A 32 -9.17 -2.24 -4.07
C GLN A 32 -7.64 -2.35 -4.08
N PHE A 33 -7.06 -2.84 -2.99
CA PHE A 33 -5.63 -3.11 -2.94
C PHE A 33 -5.22 -4.20 -3.92
N THR A 34 -5.92 -5.33 -4.03
CA THR A 34 -5.49 -6.39 -4.98
C THR A 34 -5.75 -5.99 -6.42
N GLU A 35 -6.82 -5.22 -6.68
CA GLU A 35 -7.14 -4.69 -8.02
C GLU A 35 -6.14 -3.63 -8.51
N GLY A 36 -5.42 -2.99 -7.58
CA GLY A 36 -4.46 -1.93 -7.90
C GLY A 36 -3.06 -2.42 -8.25
N PHE A 37 -2.79 -3.71 -8.10
CA PHE A 37 -1.45 -4.29 -8.16
C PHE A 37 -1.42 -5.55 -9.02
N TYR A 38 -0.25 -5.85 -9.56
CA TYR A 38 -0.01 -7.09 -10.30
C TYR A 38 0.53 -8.17 -9.36
N PHE A 39 -0.01 -9.38 -9.47
CA PHE A 39 0.49 -10.57 -8.79
C PHE A 39 1.58 -11.20 -9.66
N PHE A 40 2.83 -10.93 -9.28
CA PHE A 40 3.99 -11.60 -9.88
C PHE A 40 3.98 -13.08 -9.52
N ASP A 41 4.05 -13.95 -10.51
CA ASP A 41 3.97 -15.41 -10.38
C ASP A 41 5.10 -16.14 -11.13
N ASP A 42 6.08 -15.39 -11.63
CA ASP A 42 7.28 -15.90 -12.25
C ASP A 42 8.35 -16.30 -11.21
N ARG A 43 9.45 -16.88 -11.71
CA ARG A 43 10.63 -17.21 -10.90
C ARG A 43 11.19 -15.95 -10.25
N ASP A 44 11.51 -16.05 -8.96
CA ASP A 44 12.13 -14.97 -8.21
C ASP A 44 13.42 -14.47 -8.86
N PRO A 45 13.48 -13.19 -9.30
CA PRO A 45 14.70 -12.60 -9.85
C PRO A 45 15.87 -12.58 -8.87
N ALA A 46 15.58 -12.55 -7.56
CA ALA A 46 16.59 -12.61 -6.51
C ALA A 46 17.10 -14.03 -6.22
N ASN A 47 16.59 -15.05 -6.93
CA ASN A 47 16.91 -16.47 -6.74
C ASN A 47 16.64 -16.99 -5.32
N GLY A 48 15.63 -16.46 -4.64
CA GLY A 48 15.17 -16.96 -3.35
C GLY A 48 14.47 -18.33 -3.45
N VAL A 49 14.38 -19.01 -2.32
CA VAL A 49 13.59 -20.25 -2.16
C VAL A 49 12.15 -19.87 -1.88
N VAL A 50 11.45 -19.40 -2.90
CA VAL A 50 10.06 -18.94 -2.84
C VAL A 50 9.31 -19.39 -4.08
N ASN A 51 8.02 -19.67 -3.92
CA ASN A 51 7.11 -19.94 -5.02
C ASN A 51 6.00 -18.88 -5.00
N TYR A 52 6.12 -17.88 -5.87
CA TYR A 52 5.08 -16.88 -6.02
C TYR A 52 3.87 -17.49 -6.75
N LEU A 53 2.67 -17.05 -6.38
CA LEU A 53 1.41 -17.59 -6.90
C LEU A 53 0.61 -16.48 -7.57
N SER A 54 -0.16 -16.86 -8.59
CA SER A 54 -1.20 -16.00 -9.14
C SER A 54 -2.25 -15.67 -8.07
N GLU A 55 -2.98 -14.57 -8.26
CA GLU A 55 -4.00 -14.13 -7.31
C GLU A 55 -5.02 -15.23 -6.95
N PRO A 56 -5.63 -15.97 -7.92
CA PRO A 56 -6.59 -17.02 -7.59
C PRO A 56 -5.98 -18.17 -6.79
N ALA A 57 -4.74 -18.54 -7.08
CA ALA A 57 -4.02 -19.59 -6.35
C ALA A 57 -3.68 -19.14 -4.92
N ALA A 58 -3.23 -17.90 -4.75
CA ALA A 58 -2.96 -17.32 -3.44
C ALA A 58 -4.22 -17.20 -2.58
N GLN A 59 -5.37 -16.82 -3.16
CA GLN A 59 -6.66 -16.80 -2.48
C GLN A 59 -7.11 -18.22 -2.08
N SER A 60 -7.02 -19.18 -3.00
CA SER A 60 -7.39 -20.57 -2.73
C SER A 60 -6.53 -21.20 -1.63
N ALA A 61 -5.27 -20.79 -1.54
CA ALA A 61 -4.34 -21.20 -0.48
C ALA A 61 -4.48 -20.41 0.83
N GLY A 62 -5.39 -19.41 0.88
CA GLY A 62 -5.58 -18.55 2.05
C GLY A 62 -4.43 -17.57 2.32
N LEU A 63 -3.51 -17.41 1.37
CA LEU A 63 -2.35 -16.51 1.48
C LEU A 63 -2.72 -15.05 1.26
N VAL A 64 -3.81 -14.80 0.53
CA VAL A 64 -4.39 -13.47 0.35
C VAL A 64 -5.88 -13.50 0.70
N SER A 65 -6.30 -12.54 1.52
CA SER A 65 -7.71 -12.31 1.83
C SER A 65 -7.94 -10.83 2.17
N TRP A 66 -9.18 -10.36 2.03
CA TRP A 66 -9.54 -8.99 2.37
C TRP A 66 -10.91 -8.92 3.04
N SER A 67 -11.07 -7.87 3.84
CA SER A 67 -12.33 -7.32 4.31
C SER A 67 -12.22 -5.79 4.22
N THR A 68 -13.32 -5.05 4.31
CA THR A 68 -13.16 -3.58 4.44
C THR A 68 -13.01 -3.24 5.92
N PRO A 69 -11.94 -2.56 6.37
CA PRO A 69 -10.87 -1.90 5.60
C PRO A 69 -9.55 -2.69 5.42
N HIS A 70 -9.52 -3.97 5.80
CA HIS A 70 -8.28 -4.75 5.96
C HIS A 70 -7.88 -5.60 4.72
N ILE A 71 -6.58 -5.65 4.46
CA ILE A 71 -5.96 -6.64 3.57
C ILE A 71 -5.04 -7.54 4.41
N SER A 72 -5.03 -8.83 4.12
CA SER A 72 -4.10 -9.80 4.71
C SER A 72 -3.27 -10.45 3.61
N LEU A 73 -1.95 -10.38 3.77
CA LEU A 73 -0.96 -11.02 2.93
C LEU A 73 -0.13 -11.94 3.82
N GLN A 74 0.02 -13.20 3.43
CA GLN A 74 0.67 -14.22 4.24
C GLN A 74 1.63 -15.04 3.39
N THR A 75 2.59 -15.67 4.05
CA THR A 75 3.47 -16.68 3.46
C THR A 75 3.20 -18.02 4.15
N SER A 76 3.47 -19.11 3.46
CA SER A 76 3.42 -20.45 4.04
C SER A 76 4.75 -21.15 3.81
N LEU A 77 5.33 -21.68 4.89
CA LEU A 77 6.48 -22.57 4.80
C LEU A 77 5.98 -23.96 4.45
N VAL A 78 5.86 -24.24 3.15
CA VAL A 78 5.72 -25.63 2.71
C VAL A 78 7.06 -26.30 2.94
N SER A 79 7.10 -27.25 3.88
CA SER A 79 8.26 -28.11 4.13
C SER A 79 8.66 -28.80 2.83
N LEU A 80 9.79 -28.38 2.25
CA LEU A 80 10.42 -29.04 1.09
C LEU A 80 11.03 -30.40 1.46
N PHE A 81 10.97 -30.81 2.72
CA PHE A 81 11.40 -32.12 3.16
C PHE A 81 10.20 -33.09 3.17
N PRO A 82 10.20 -34.15 2.33
CA PRO A 82 9.30 -35.26 2.54
C PRO A 82 9.59 -35.84 3.93
N ARG A 83 8.55 -36.05 4.75
CA ARG A 83 8.69 -36.88 5.95
C ARG A 83 9.04 -38.30 5.47
N SER A 84 10.31 -38.67 5.62
CA SER A 84 10.78 -40.06 5.55
C SER A 84 10.34 -40.82 6.79
#